data_AF-A0A0C1YJ70-F1
#
_entry.id   AF-A0A0C1YJ70-F1
#
_cell.length_a   1.000
_cell.length_b   1.000
_cell.length_c   1.000
_cell.angle_alpha   90.00
_cell.angle_beta   90.00
_cell.angle_gamma   90.00
#
_symmetry.space_group_name_H-M   'P 1'
#
loop_
_entity.id
_entity.type
_entity.pdbx_description
1 polymer ?
#
loop_
_entity_poly.entity_id
_entity_poly.type
_entity_poly.pdbx_seq_one_letter_code
_entity_poly.pdbx_strand_id
1 'polypeptide(L)'
;MDKEIGAFIIDTKTIELWRDVKEEDAEAYLNREIEKRGYHLSAAHYLAVIGKTRFYWIFHNKLKGYEWEVIMEASEDYLILGKFYRNKALHSIAELILTGQYPPP
;
A
#
# COMPACT_ATOMS: atom_id res chain seq x y z
N MET A 1 11.73 -0.43 4.96
CA MET A 1 12.48 0.83 5.07
C MET A 1 12.23 1.55 3.77
N ASP A 2 11.25 2.44 3.76
CA ASP A 2 10.88 3.21 2.57
C ASP A 2 12.08 4.08 2.19
N LYS A 3 12.53 3.94 0.95
CA LYS A 3 13.64 4.74 0.45
C LYS A 3 13.04 5.94 -0.25
N GLU A 4 13.21 7.11 0.34
CA GLU A 4 12.99 8.36 -0.38
C GLU A 4 14.00 8.44 -1.52
N ILE A 5 13.55 8.41 -2.77
CA ILE A 5 14.41 8.63 -3.93
C ILE A 5 13.91 9.88 -4.63
N GLY A 6 14.53 11.02 -4.33
CA GLY A 6 14.21 12.31 -4.93
C GLY A 6 12.78 12.79 -4.67
N ALA A 7 11.93 12.70 -5.68
CA ALA A 7 10.57 13.26 -5.68
C ALA A 7 9.46 12.25 -5.33
N PHE A 8 9.79 10.97 -5.18
CA PHE A 8 8.82 9.90 -5.00
C PHE A 8 9.18 8.97 -3.84
N ILE A 9 8.15 8.32 -3.29
CA ILE A 9 8.27 7.29 -2.26
C ILE A 9 8.20 5.91 -2.93
N ILE A 10 9.05 4.99 -2.50
CA ILE A 10 9.03 3.60 -2.94
C ILE A 10 8.93 2.68 -1.74
N ASP A 11 8.03 1.71 -1.83
CA ASP A 11 7.82 0.65 -0.86
C ASP A 11 7.90 -0.72 -1.55
N THR A 12 8.72 -1.61 -1.01
CA THR A 12 8.95 -2.94 -1.57
C THR A 12 8.06 -3.96 -0.89
N LYS A 13 7.35 -4.77 -1.68
CA LYS A 13 6.49 -5.86 -1.20
C LYS A 13 6.99 -7.19 -1.74
N THR A 14 7.17 -8.15 -0.83
CA THR A 14 7.44 -9.53 -1.21
C THR A 14 6.16 -10.32 -1.19
N ILE A 15 5.82 -10.95 -2.30
CA ILE A 15 4.64 -11.79 -2.49
C ILE A 15 5.06 -13.18 -2.95
N GLU A 16 4.18 -14.16 -2.78
CA GLU A 16 4.41 -15.51 -3.27
C GLU A 16 3.15 -15.93 -4.01
N LEU A 17 3.22 -15.88 -5.35
CA LEU A 17 2.12 -16.24 -6.24
C LEU A 17 2.42 -17.56 -6.93
N TRP A 18 1.38 -18.38 -7.02
CA TRP A 18 1.42 -19.68 -7.69
C TRP A 18 1.62 -19.49 -9.20
N ARG A 19 2.09 -20.55 -9.87
CA ARG A 19 2.49 -20.53 -11.29
C ARG A 19 1.36 -20.21 -12.28
N ASP A 20 0.12 -20.14 -11.81
CA ASP A 20 -1.06 -19.79 -12.59
C ASP A 20 -1.22 -18.27 -12.79
N VAL A 21 -0.59 -17.44 -11.96
CA VAL A 21 -0.52 -15.99 -12.20
C VAL A 21 0.76 -15.68 -12.97
N LYS A 22 0.60 -15.39 -14.26
CA LYS A 22 1.73 -14.96 -15.08
C LYS A 22 2.13 -13.52 -14.78
N GLU A 23 3.39 -13.17 -15.07
CA GLU A 23 3.88 -11.79 -14.96
C GLU A 23 3.02 -10.81 -15.77
N GLU A 24 2.57 -11.22 -16.96
CA GLU A 24 1.66 -10.44 -17.82
C GLU A 24 0.27 -10.17 -17.20
N ASP A 25 -0.16 -11.02 -16.24
CA ASP A 25 -1.44 -10.91 -15.55
C ASP A 25 -1.29 -10.33 -14.12
N ALA A 26 -0.06 -10.04 -13.69
CA ALA A 26 0.26 -9.68 -12.31
C ALA A 26 -0.41 -8.37 -11.88
N GLU A 27 -0.49 -7.36 -12.74
CA GLU A 27 -1.11 -6.07 -12.40
C GLU A 27 -2.58 -6.22 -11.97
N ALA A 28 -3.37 -7.02 -12.70
CA ALA A 28 -4.78 -7.23 -12.38
C ALA A 28 -4.95 -7.92 -11.01
N TYR A 29 -4.08 -8.87 -10.69
CA TYR A 29 -4.03 -9.52 -9.38
C TYR A 29 -3.62 -8.52 -8.29
N LEU A 30 -2.54 -7.76 -8.53
CA LEU A 30 -1.96 -6.82 -7.57
C LEU A 30 -2.91 -5.68 -7.23
N ASN A 31 -3.72 -5.19 -8.18
CA ASN A 31 -4.76 -4.21 -7.92
C ASN A 31 -5.72 -4.68 -6.80
N ARG A 32 -6.14 -5.95 -6.83
CA ARG A 32 -7.01 -6.52 -5.78
C ARG A 32 -6.29 -6.64 -4.44
N GLU A 33 -5.01 -7.02 -4.46
CA GLU A 33 -4.23 -7.14 -3.23
C GLU A 33 -3.91 -5.77 -2.59
N ILE A 34 -3.69 -4.72 -3.40
CA ILE A 34 -3.49 -3.34 -2.91
C ILE A 34 -4.69 -2.87 -2.08
N GLU A 35 -5.91 -3.17 -2.54
CA GLU A 35 -7.13 -2.87 -1.80
C GLU A 35 -7.28 -3.77 -0.58
N LYS A 36 -7.23 -5.10 -0.78
CA LYS A 36 -7.49 -6.09 0.26
C LYS A 36 -6.53 -5.98 1.45
N ARG A 37 -5.26 -5.65 1.20
CA ARG A 37 -4.24 -5.52 2.24
C ARG A 37 -4.07 -4.10 2.76
N GLY A 38 -4.79 -3.13 2.21
CA GLY A 38 -4.69 -1.74 2.64
C GLY A 38 -3.39 -1.06 2.23
N TYR A 39 -2.72 -1.46 1.14
CA TYR A 39 -1.48 -0.79 0.70
C TYR A 39 -1.73 0.64 0.23
N HIS A 40 -2.91 0.93 -0.29
CA HIS A 40 -3.36 2.29 -0.60
C HIS A 40 -3.43 3.19 0.65
N LEU A 41 -3.79 2.64 1.82
CA LEU A 41 -3.77 3.37 3.10
C LEU A 41 -2.33 3.76 3.48
N SER A 42 -1.37 2.83 3.38
CA SER A 42 0.04 3.16 3.67
C SER A 42 0.58 4.18 2.69
N ALA A 43 0.30 4.06 1.39
CA ALA A 43 0.74 5.03 0.38
C ALA A 43 0.23 6.45 0.70
N ALA A 44 -1.07 6.60 0.94
CA ALA A 44 -1.66 7.90 1.31
C ALA A 44 -1.08 8.46 2.63
N HIS A 45 -0.79 7.60 3.61
CA HIS A 45 -0.17 8.02 4.86
C HIS A 45 1.24 8.56 4.66
N TYR A 46 2.10 7.83 3.94
CA TYR A 46 3.47 8.27 3.66
C TYR A 46 3.50 9.60 2.90
N LEU A 47 2.70 9.73 1.84
CA LEU A 47 2.63 10.98 1.08
C LEU A 47 2.19 12.16 1.95
N ALA A 48 1.22 11.95 2.84
CA ALA A 48 0.74 13.00 3.74
C ALA A 48 1.78 13.46 4.77
N VAL A 49 2.63 12.54 5.26
CA VAL A 49 3.66 12.86 6.26
C VAL A 49 4.88 13.52 5.60
N ILE A 50 5.29 13.05 4.43
CA ILE A 50 6.54 13.47 3.77
C ILE A 50 6.31 14.66 2.82
N GLY A 51 5.06 14.94 2.43
CA GLY A 51 4.72 16.05 1.53
C GLY A 51 5.10 15.79 0.07
N LYS A 52 5.17 14.51 -0.34
CA LYS A 52 5.37 14.09 -1.73
C LYS A 52 4.01 13.77 -2.38
N THR A 53 4.00 13.66 -3.71
CA THR A 53 2.77 13.43 -4.48
C THR A 53 2.72 12.09 -5.20
N ARG A 54 3.86 11.37 -5.33
CA ARG A 54 3.95 10.11 -6.08
C ARG A 54 4.48 8.99 -5.21
N PHE A 55 3.83 7.84 -5.31
CA PHE A 55 4.15 6.65 -4.55
C PHE A 55 4.21 5.44 -5.48
N TYR A 56 5.20 4.59 -5.29
CA TYR A 56 5.37 3.35 -6.04
C TYR A 56 5.48 2.15 -5.12
N TRP A 57 4.86 1.05 -5.54
CA TRP A 57 5.16 -0.27 -5.02
C TRP A 57 6.07 -1.02 -5.97
N ILE A 58 7.06 -1.72 -5.42
CA ILE A 58 7.80 -2.75 -6.15
C ILE A 58 7.39 -4.10 -5.56
N PHE A 59 6.67 -4.89 -6.34
CA PHE A 59 6.28 -6.25 -5.97
C PHE A 59 7.29 -7.24 -6.50
N HIS A 60 7.88 -8.02 -5.60
CA HIS A 60 8.77 -9.13 -5.94
C HIS A 60 8.07 -10.45 -5.64
N ASN A 61 7.83 -11.26 -6.67
CA ASN A 61 7.38 -12.65 -6.49
C ASN A 61 8.58 -13.53 -6.14
N LYS A 62 8.59 -14.08 -4.93
CA LYS A 62 9.71 -14.90 -4.41
C LYS A 62 9.54 -16.40 -4.64
N LEU A 63 8.57 -16.83 -5.47
CA LEU A 63 8.37 -18.26 -5.74
C LEU A 63 9.58 -18.80 -6.50
N LYS A 64 10.38 -19.67 -5.86
CA LYS A 64 11.63 -20.19 -6.42
C LYS A 64 11.44 -20.79 -7.82
N GLY A 65 12.22 -20.30 -8.78
CA GLY A 65 12.14 -20.73 -10.18
C GLY A 65 10.97 -20.12 -10.97
N TYR A 66 10.27 -19.15 -10.37
CA TYR A 66 9.22 -18.35 -10.99
C TYR A 66 9.19 -16.94 -10.39
N GLU A 67 10.37 -16.31 -10.34
CA GLU A 67 10.58 -14.98 -9.76
C GLU A 67 10.35 -13.89 -10.81
N TRP A 68 9.69 -12.81 -10.39
CA TRP A 68 9.47 -11.62 -11.23
C TRP A 68 9.29 -10.38 -10.38
N GLU A 69 9.42 -9.22 -11.00
CA GLU A 69 9.23 -7.91 -10.37
C GLU A 69 8.25 -7.04 -11.15
N VAL A 70 7.31 -6.41 -10.46
CA VAL A 70 6.35 -5.47 -11.05
C VAL A 70 6.36 -4.17 -10.26
N ILE A 71 6.47 -3.04 -10.96
CA ILE A 71 6.40 -1.71 -10.37
C ILE A 71 5.01 -1.14 -10.66
N MET A 72 4.29 -0.72 -9.62
CA MET A 72 2.98 -0.08 -9.76
C MET A 72 3.01 1.30 -9.11
N GLU A 73 2.58 2.32 -9.84
CA GLU A 73 2.30 3.65 -9.28
C GLU A 73 0.95 3.63 -8.56
N ALA A 74 0.87 4.29 -7.42
CA ALA A 74 -0.41 4.54 -6.76
C ALA A 74 -1.26 5.48 -7.64
N SER A 75 -2.34 4.95 -8.19
CA SER A 75 -3.33 5.73 -8.92
C SER A 75 -4.00 6.77 -8.02
N GLU A 76 -4.56 7.83 -8.61
CA GLU A 76 -5.30 8.84 -7.84
C GLU A 76 -6.47 8.20 -7.07
N ASP A 77 -7.16 7.21 -7.65
CA ASP A 77 -8.24 6.48 -6.97
C ASP A 77 -7.74 5.77 -5.70
N TYR A 78 -6.57 5.13 -5.77
CA TYR A 78 -5.94 4.55 -4.58
C TYR A 78 -5.56 5.60 -3.55
N LEU A 79 -5.05 6.75 -3.98
CA LEU A 79 -4.70 7.84 -3.07
C LEU A 79 -5.94 8.44 -2.41
N ILE A 80 -7.04 8.61 -3.13
CA ILE A 80 -8.33 9.08 -2.59
C ILE A 80 -8.87 8.08 -1.57
N LEU A 81 -8.92 6.79 -1.93
CA LEU A 81 -9.38 5.73 -1.04
C LEU A 81 -8.51 5.64 0.22
N GLY A 82 -7.19 5.74 0.05
CA GLY A 82 -6.22 5.73 1.16
C GLY A 82 -6.39 6.93 2.08
N LYS A 83 -6.57 8.14 1.53
CA LYS A 83 -6.85 9.36 2.31
C LYS A 83 -8.13 9.22 3.12
N PHE A 84 -9.19 8.65 2.54
CA PHE A 84 -10.45 8.39 3.23
C PHE A 84 -10.26 7.47 4.45
N TYR A 85 -9.66 6.29 4.26
CA TYR A 85 -9.42 5.36 5.37
C TYR A 85 -8.44 5.90 6.40
N ARG A 86 -7.41 6.64 5.98
CA ARG A 86 -6.45 7.31 6.86
C ARG A 86 -7.17 8.28 7.79
N ASN A 87 -7.99 9.16 7.24
CA ASN A 87 -8.68 10.18 8.03
C ASN A 87 -9.69 9.55 8.98
N LYS A 88 -10.41 8.50 8.54
CA LYS A 88 -11.30 7.72 9.40
C LYS A 88 -10.53 7.08 10.58
N ALA A 89 -9.38 6.48 10.31
CA ALA A 89 -8.54 5.88 11.34
C ALA A 89 -7.99 6.92 12.33
N LEU A 90 -7.46 8.05 11.84
CA LEU A 90 -6.96 9.12 12.69
C LEU A 90 -8.05 9.74 13.57
N HIS A 91 -9.25 9.92 13.04
CA HIS A 91 -10.39 10.40 13.81
C HIS A 91 -10.77 9.43 14.92
N SER A 92 -10.91 8.14 14.59
CA SER A 92 -11.18 7.10 15.58
C SER A 92 -10.09 7.06 16.66
N ILE A 93 -8.81 7.09 16.29
CA ILE A 93 -7.69 7.14 17.25
C ILE A 93 -7.82 8.35 18.18
N ALA A 94 -8.13 9.54 17.65
CA ALA A 94 -8.29 10.74 18.46
C ALA A 94 -9.45 10.62 19.47
N GLU A 95 -10.60 10.06 19.05
CA GLU A 95 -11.74 9.81 19.95
C GLU A 95 -11.40 8.81 21.06
N LEU A 96 -10.71 7.72 20.73
CA LEU A 96 -10.30 6.70 21.70
C LEU A 96 -9.29 7.29 22.71
N ILE A 97 -8.37 8.13 22.25
CA ILE A 97 -7.42 8.85 23.12
C ILE A 97 -8.17 9.79 24.07
N LEU A 98 -9.16 10.53 23.59
CA LEU A 98 -9.92 11.48 24.39
C LEU A 98 -10.84 10.81 25.43
N THR A 99 -11.46 9.69 25.06
CA THR A 99 -12.46 9.00 25.90
C THR A 99 -11.84 7.91 26.79
N GLY A 100 -10.68 7.39 26.43
CA GLY A 100 -10.06 6.22 27.06
C GLY A 100 -10.82 4.91 26.83
N GLN A 101 -11.86 4.89 25.99
CA GLN A 101 -12.70 3.71 25.74
C GLN A 101 -12.22 2.98 24.50
N TYR A 102 -11.45 1.91 24.67
CA TYR A 102 -10.94 1.10 23.55
C TYR A 102 -11.90 -0.05 23.21
N PRO A 103 -12.11 -0.37 21.92
CA PRO A 103 -12.86 -1.55 21.54
C PRO A 103 -12.15 -2.82 22.04
N PRO A 104 -12.88 -3.92 22.31
CA PRO A 104 -12.27 -5.19 22.65
C PRO A 104 -11.40 -5.70 21.49
N PRO A 105 -10.33 -6.46 21.80
CA PRO A 105 -9.43 -7.05 20.79
C PRO A 105 -10.11 -8.11 19.92
#